data_AF-A0A969IIH2-F1
#
_entry.id   AF-A0A969IIH2-F1
#
_cell.length_a   1.000
_cell.length_b   1.000
_cell.length_c   1.000
_cell.angle_alpha   90.00
_cell.angle_beta   90.00
_cell.angle_gamma   90.00
#
_symmetry.space_group_name_H-M   'P 1'
#
loop_
_entity.id
_entity.type
_entity.pdbx_description
1 polymer ?
#
loop_
_entity_poly.entity_id
_entity_poly.type
_entity_poly.pdbx_seq_one_letter_code
_entity_poly.pdbx_strand_id
1 'polypeptide(L)'
;MGAQSAYNAKLHETFLALSNEWQAFVGQRVKEDMHVLQRIAGAKSPEQVWTVCSKFWQKAAEDYAREYSVIIKLTGNCVISSASAAEEALHASAEAAPTSDRKLT
;
A
#
# COMPACT_ATOMS: atom_id res chain seq x y z
N MET A 1 -22.82 11.53 13.21
CA MET A 1 -21.88 10.40 13.45
C MET A 1 -21.35 9.70 12.17
N GLY A 2 -21.67 10.16 10.95
CA GLY A 2 -21.33 9.40 9.71
C GLY A 2 -19.89 9.54 9.20
N ALA A 3 -19.35 10.76 9.09
CA ALA A 3 -18.09 11.02 8.39
C ALA A 3 -16.85 10.40 9.08
N GLN A 4 -16.75 10.52 10.41
CA GLN A 4 -15.61 9.96 11.14
C GLN A 4 -15.59 8.43 11.16
N SER A 5 -16.77 7.79 11.19
CA SER A 5 -16.88 6.34 11.09
C SER A 5 -16.47 5.84 9.70
N ALA A 6 -16.89 6.53 8.63
CA ALA A 6 -16.51 6.19 7.26
C ALA A 6 -15.00 6.37 7.02
N TYR A 7 -14.42 7.45 7.56
CA TYR A 7 -12.99 7.68 7.55
C TYR A 7 -12.20 6.57 8.25
N ASN A 8 -12.60 6.20 9.48
CA ASN A 8 -11.95 5.14 10.25
C ASN A 8 -12.04 3.78 9.53
N ALA A 9 -13.20 3.47 8.93
CA ALA A 9 -13.38 2.24 8.15
C ALA A 9 -12.42 2.21 6.94
N LYS A 10 -12.31 3.32 6.20
CA LYS A 10 -11.43 3.40 5.02
C LYS A 10 -9.95 3.28 5.36
N LEU A 11 -9.53 3.91 6.46
CA LEU A 11 -8.17 3.73 6.99
C LEU A 11 -7.91 2.28 7.36
N HIS A 12 -8.85 1.63 8.04
CA HIS A 12 -8.73 0.24 8.44
C HIS A 12 -8.61 -0.70 7.22
N GLU A 13 -9.46 -0.53 6.21
CA GLU A 13 -9.37 -1.28 4.94
C GLU A 13 -8.01 -1.10 4.25
N THR A 14 -7.52 0.14 4.19
CA THR A 14 -6.21 0.44 3.60
C THR A 14 -5.10 -0.26 4.37
N PHE A 15 -5.16 -0.25 5.71
CA PHE A 15 -4.16 -0.89 6.55
C PHE A 15 -4.18 -2.41 6.39
N LEU A 16 -5.36 -3.03 6.28
CA LEU A 16 -5.49 -4.45 5.98
C LEU A 16 -4.90 -4.79 4.61
N ALA A 17 -5.16 -3.97 3.59
CA ALA A 17 -4.59 -4.18 2.25
C ALA A 17 -3.05 -4.06 2.26
N LEU A 18 -2.51 -3.03 2.92
CA LEU A 18 -1.06 -2.86 3.10
C LEU A 18 -0.44 -4.03 3.87
N SER A 19 -1.08 -4.48 4.94
CA SER A 19 -0.58 -5.59 5.75
C SER A 19 -0.53 -6.90 4.95
N ASN A 20 -1.57 -7.18 4.16
CA ASN A 20 -1.62 -8.36 3.31
C ASN A 20 -0.54 -8.32 2.21
N GLU A 21 -0.40 -7.20 1.51
CA GLU A 21 0.63 -7.04 0.48
C GLU A 21 2.02 -7.22 1.08
N TRP A 22 2.30 -6.53 2.19
CA TRP A 22 3.59 -6.59 2.85
C TRP A 22 3.95 -8.00 3.30
N GLN A 23 3.00 -8.73 3.88
CA GLN A 23 3.21 -10.12 4.30
C GLN A 23 3.48 -11.04 3.09
N ALA A 24 2.76 -10.86 1.99
CA ALA A 24 2.98 -11.61 0.76
C ALA A 24 4.39 -11.34 0.19
N PHE A 25 4.81 -10.07 0.16
CA PHE A 25 6.13 -9.66 -0.27
C PHE A 25 7.24 -10.27 0.59
N VAL A 26 7.15 -10.12 1.91
CA VAL A 26 8.13 -10.70 2.85
C VAL A 26 8.21 -12.21 2.70
N GLY A 27 7.07 -12.89 2.62
CA GLY A 27 7.03 -14.35 2.42
C GLY A 27 7.74 -14.77 1.13
N GLN A 28 7.49 -14.07 0.03
CA GLN A 28 8.15 -14.33 -1.24
C GLN A 28 9.66 -14.05 -1.17
N ARG A 29 10.09 -12.98 -0.49
CA ARG A 29 11.52 -12.66 -0.32
C ARG A 29 12.27 -13.70 0.48
N VAL A 30 11.74 -14.11 1.63
CA VAL A 30 12.32 -15.16 2.47
C VAL A 30 12.49 -16.46 1.67
N LYS A 31 11.50 -16.82 0.84
CA LYS A 31 11.60 -18.00 -0.03
C LYS A 31 12.74 -17.90 -1.03
N GLU A 32 12.91 -16.75 -1.69
CA GLU A 32 14.01 -16.52 -2.62
C GLU A 32 15.38 -16.50 -1.91
N ASP A 33 15.44 -15.99 -0.68
CA ASP A 33 16.65 -16.01 0.15
C ASP A 33 17.08 -17.45 0.49
N MET A 34 16.12 -18.33 0.84
CA MET A 34 16.42 -19.75 1.04
C MET A 34 16.86 -20.43 -0.26
N HIS A 35 16.20 -20.13 -1.38
CA HIS A 35 16.55 -20.71 -2.67
C HIS A 35 17.95 -20.30 -3.14
N VAL A 36 18.37 -19.05 -2.92
CA VAL A 36 19.71 -18.61 -3.34
C VAL A 36 20.79 -19.37 -2.56
N LEU A 37 20.59 -19.56 -1.25
CA LEU A 37 21.51 -20.36 -0.42
C LEU A 37 21.62 -21.80 -0.90
N GLN A 38 20.48 -22.44 -1.21
CA GLN A 38 20.47 -23.80 -1.75
C GLN A 38 21.19 -23.90 -3.11
N ARG A 39 20.98 -22.91 -4.00
CA ARG A 39 21.62 -22.87 -5.31
C ARG A 39 23.12 -22.62 -5.22
N ILE A 40 23.57 -21.76 -4.30
CA ILE A 40 24.99 -21.53 -4.03
C ILE A 40 25.63 -22.80 -3.49
N ALA A 41 25.00 -23.46 -2.51
CA ALA A 41 25.51 -24.71 -1.94
C ALA A 41 25.64 -25.84 -2.99
N GLY A 42 24.79 -25.84 -4.02
CA GLY A 42 24.85 -26.80 -5.13
C GLY A 42 25.79 -26.39 -6.28
N ALA A 43 26.36 -25.19 -6.27
CA ALA A 43 27.22 -24.70 -7.34
C ALA A 43 28.58 -25.42 -7.33
N LYS A 44 29.04 -25.84 -8.51
CA LYS A 44 30.29 -26.61 -8.69
C LYS A 44 31.44 -25.74 -9.23
N SER A 45 31.20 -24.46 -9.47
CA SER A 45 32.23 -23.53 -9.93
C SER A 45 31.95 -22.08 -9.48
N PRO A 46 32.99 -21.23 -9.41
CA PRO A 46 32.82 -19.81 -9.11
C PRO A 46 31.88 -19.08 -10.09
N GLU A 47 31.90 -19.45 -11.38
CA GLU A 47 31.03 -18.85 -12.40
C GLU A 47 29.55 -19.17 -12.16
N GLN A 48 29.27 -20.38 -11.66
CA GLN A 48 27.91 -20.78 -11.27
C GLN A 48 27.43 -19.97 -10.06
N VAL A 49 28.29 -19.78 -9.05
CA VAL A 49 27.97 -18.92 -7.90
C VAL A 49 27.69 -17.49 -8.35
N TRP A 50 28.56 -16.92 -9.20
CA TRP A 50 28.38 -15.59 -9.74
C TRP A 50 27.05 -15.43 -10.47
N THR A 51 26.69 -16.41 -11.31
CA THR A 51 25.42 -16.44 -12.05
C THR A 51 24.20 -16.51 -11.12
N VAL A 52 24.29 -17.29 -10.04
CA VAL A 52 23.22 -17.38 -9.05
C VAL A 52 23.04 -16.06 -8.31
N CYS A 53 24.13 -15.44 -7.87
CA CYS A 53 24.10 -14.15 -7.17
C CYS A 53 23.59 -13.02 -8.05
N SER A 54 24.05 -12.91 -9.30
CA SER A 54 23.61 -11.83 -10.21
C SER A 54 22.12 -11.91 -10.50
N LYS A 55 21.61 -13.11 -10.79
CA LYS A 55 20.16 -13.34 -10.98
C LYS A 55 19.34 -13.03 -9.74
N PHE A 56 19.84 -13.41 -8.56
CA PHE A 56 19.18 -13.10 -7.31
C PHE A 56 19.06 -11.59 -7.09
N TRP A 57 20.15 -10.84 -7.25
CA TRP A 57 20.14 -9.40 -7.05
C TRP A 57 19.30 -8.66 -8.08
N GLN A 58 19.35 -9.08 -9.34
CA GLN A 58 18.47 -8.52 -10.37
C GLN A 58 16.99 -8.72 -10.00
N LYS A 59 16.60 -9.94 -9.64
CA LYS A 59 15.24 -10.23 -9.21
C LYS A 59 14.85 -9.43 -7.96
N ALA A 60 15.73 -9.34 -6.96
CA ALA A 60 15.46 -8.58 -5.75
C ALA A 60 15.20 -7.11 -6.07
N ALA A 61 16.01 -6.48 -6.92
CA ALA A 61 15.80 -5.10 -7.35
C ALA A 61 14.43 -4.89 -8.00
N GLU A 62 14.02 -5.81 -8.89
CA GLU A 62 12.70 -5.78 -9.53
C GLU A 62 11.56 -5.98 -8.52
N ASP A 63 11.71 -6.95 -7.60
CA ASP A 63 10.73 -7.23 -6.54
C ASP A 63 10.51 -5.98 -5.67
N TYR A 64 11.58 -5.35 -5.18
CA TYR A 64 11.50 -4.14 -4.34
C TYR A 64 10.93 -2.93 -5.08
N ALA A 65 11.30 -2.73 -6.35
CA ALA A 65 10.76 -1.62 -7.15
C ALA A 65 9.24 -1.77 -7.37
N ARG A 66 8.78 -3.00 -7.61
CA ARG A 66 7.35 -3.30 -7.71
C ARG A 66 6.65 -3.06 -6.38
N GLU A 67 7.19 -3.57 -5.28
CA GLU A 67 6.60 -3.43 -3.95
C GLU A 67 6.44 -1.95 -3.55
N TYR A 68 7.49 -1.16 -3.77
CA TYR A 68 7.44 0.28 -3.53
C TYR A 68 6.32 0.97 -4.32
N SER A 69 6.13 0.56 -5.59
CA SER A 69 5.05 1.06 -6.43
C SER A 69 3.67 0.67 -5.92
N VAL A 70 3.50 -0.53 -5.36
CA VAL A 70 2.23 -0.98 -4.78
C VAL A 70 1.91 -0.20 -3.51
N ILE A 71 2.89 -0.05 -2.60
CA ILE A 71 2.72 0.72 -1.36
C ILE A 71 2.33 2.16 -1.65
N ILE A 72 2.98 2.82 -2.62
CA ILE A 72 2.61 4.18 -3.04
C ILE A 72 1.16 4.23 -3.51
N LYS A 73 0.71 3.26 -4.32
CA LYS A 73 -0.67 3.24 -4.82
C LYS A 73 -1.68 3.04 -3.68
N LEU A 74 -1.42 2.10 -2.77
CA LEU A 74 -2.30 1.83 -1.64
C LEU A 74 -2.42 3.06 -0.72
N THR A 75 -1.29 3.70 -0.42
CA THR A 75 -1.24 4.88 0.45
C THR A 75 -1.83 6.12 -0.25
N GLY A 76 -1.50 6.34 -1.52
CA GLY A 76 -2.03 7.46 -2.31
C GLY A 76 -3.55 7.38 -2.47
N ASN A 77 -4.10 6.21 -2.77
CA ASN A 77 -5.55 5.99 -2.84
C ASN A 77 -6.24 6.32 -1.51
N CYS A 78 -5.60 5.99 -0.39
CA CYS A 78 -6.13 6.31 0.94
C CYS A 78 -6.16 7.82 1.19
N VAL A 79 -5.08 8.54 0.86
CA VAL A 79 -5.03 10.00 1.01
C VAL A 79 -6.09 10.68 0.15
N ILE A 80 -6.21 10.30 -1.13
CA ILE A 80 -7.19 10.87 -2.06
C ILE A 80 -8.62 10.59 -1.58
N SER A 81 -8.93 9.34 -1.20
CA SER A 81 -10.26 8.97 -0.71
C SER A 81 -10.63 9.68 0.60
N SER A 82 -9.63 9.97 1.43
CA SER A 82 -9.83 10.70 2.68
C SER A 82 -10.13 12.18 2.44
N ALA A 83 -9.44 12.79 1.47
CA ALA A 83 -9.66 14.18 1.08
C ALA A 83 -11.06 14.37 0.47
N SER A 84 -11.49 13.47 -0.42
CA SER A 84 -12.82 13.54 -1.03
C SER A 84 -13.94 13.35 -0.01
N ALA A 85 -13.80 12.41 0.93
CA ALA A 85 -14.78 12.21 1.99
C ALA A 85 -14.88 13.42 2.95
N ALA A 86 -13.77 14.13 3.19
CA ALA A 86 -13.77 15.35 3.97
C ALA A 86 -14.47 16.51 3.23
N GLU A 87 -14.25 16.64 1.92
CA GLU A 87 -14.89 17.65 1.07
C GLU A 87 -16.41 17.42 0.97
N GLU A 88 -16.86 16.18 0.77
CA GLU A 88 -18.28 15.81 0.78
C GLU A 88 -18.97 16.11 2.12
N ALA A 89 -18.28 15.84 3.23
CA ALA A 89 -18.81 16.15 4.56
C ALA A 89 -18.94 17.66 4.81
N LEU A 90 -18.00 18.47 4.30
CA LEU A 90 -18.06 19.93 4.35
C LEU A 90 -19.22 20.47 3.50
N HIS A 91 -19.39 19.96 2.28
CA HIS A 91 -20.48 20.34 1.38
C HIS A 91 -21.86 20.00 1.97
N ALA A 92 -22.04 18.77 2.49
CA ALA A 92 -23.27 18.36 3.12
C ALA A 92 -23.61 19.19 4.39
N SER A 93 -22.59 19.62 5.14
CA SER A 93 -22.79 20.50 6.30
C SER A 93 -23.17 21.93 5.90
N ALA A 94 -22.73 22.41 4.73
CA ALA A 94 -23.09 23.73 4.21
C ALA A 94 -24.53 23.76 3.67
N GLU A 95 -24.99 22.68 3.04
CA GLU A 95 -26.36 22.55 2.54
C GLU A 95 -27.39 22.33 3.66
N ALA A 96 -26.99 21.73 4.78
CA ALA A 96 -27.85 21.51 5.95
C ALA A 96 -28.00 22.74 6.87
N ALA A 97 -27.30 23.85 6.60
CA ALA A 97 -27.44 25.08 7.37
C ALA A 97 -28.80 25.74 7.06
N PRO A 98 -29.70 25.93 8.05
CA PRO A 98 -31.01 26.52 7.79
C PRO A 98 -30.84 27.94 7.27
N THR A 99 -31.42 28.21 6.10
CA THR A 99 -31.72 29.57 5.64
C THR A 99 -32.59 30.22 6.71
N SER A 100 -31.96 30.94 7.63
CA SER A 100 -32.64 31.76 8.63
C SER A 100 -33.45 32.80 7.88
N ASP A 101 -34.71 32.48 7.65
CA ASP A 101 -35.77 33.37 7.27
C ASP A 101 -35.78 34.52 8.29
N ARG A 102 -35.22 35.67 7.90
CA ARG A 102 -35.45 36.92 8.58
C ARG A 102 -35.95 37.94 7.57
N LYS A 103 -37.18 37.70 7.12
CA LYS A 103 -38.10 38.81 6.91
C LYS A 103 -38.14 39.63 8.20
N LEU A 104 -37.60 40.84 8.16
CA LEU A 104 -38.03 41.92 9.05
C LEU A 104 -38.46 43.07 8.13
N THR A 105 -39.79 43.16 8.05
CA THR A 105 -40.58 44.38 7.86
C THR A 105 -40.03 45.57 8.62
#